data_AF-A0A932FW90-F1
#
_entry.id   AF-A0A932FW90-F1
#
_cell.length_a   1.000
_cell.length_b   1.000
_cell.length_c   1.000
_cell.angle_alpha   90.00
_cell.angle_beta   90.00
_cell.angle_gamma   90.00
#
_symmetry.space_group_name_H-M   'P 1'
#
loop_
_entity.id
_entity.type
_entity.pdbx_description
1 polymer ?
#
loop_
_entity_poly.entity_id
_entity_poly.type
_entity_poly.pdbx_seq_one_letter_code
_entity_poly.pdbx_strand_id
1 'polypeptide(L)' 'MLEKFGDLARRRQLLLLANSDAHTLNDLGRYFNEISLEELCQRVRQGVR' A
#
# COMPACT_ATOMS: atom_id res chain seq x y z
N MET A 1 5.44 5.06 -16.93
CA MET A 1 5.70 5.98 -15.79
C MET A 1 5.59 5.25 -14.45
N LEU A 2 4.50 4.50 -14.21
CA LEU A 2 4.31 3.69 -12.99
C LEU A 2 5.42 2.66 -12.73
N GLU A 3 5.98 2.03 -13.78
CA GLU A 3 7.08 1.06 -13.65
C GLU A 3 8.31 1.63 -12.94
N LYS A 4 8.64 2.90 -13.20
CA LYS A 4 9.81 3.56 -12.59
C LYS A 4 9.66 3.76 -11.08
N PHE A 5 8.45 4.03 -10.61
CA PHE A 5 8.16 4.16 -9.18
C PHE A 5 8.06 2.79 -8.49
N GLY A 6 7.54 1.78 -9.20
CA GLY A 6 7.53 0.41 -8.71
C GLY A 6 8.93 -0.14 -8.42
N ASP A 7 9.87 0.08 -9.33
CA ASP A 7 11.26 -0.35 -9.14
C ASP A 7 11.96 0.37 -7.99
N LEU A 8 11.74 1.68 -7.88
CA LEU A 8 12.31 2.47 -6.78
C LEU A 8 11.75 2.02 -5.43
N ALA A 9 10.44 1.80 -5.34
CA ALA A 9 9.78 1.34 -4.13
C ALA A 9 10.32 -0.04 -3.70
N ARG A 10 10.46 -0.99 -4.63
CA ARG A 10 11.06 -2.31 -4.36
C ARG A 10 12.49 -2.20 -3.83
N ARG A 11 13.34 -1.38 -4.46
CA ARG A 11 14.73 -1.17 -4.04
C ARG A 11 14.85 -0.55 -2.64
N ARG A 12 13.85 0.26 -2.27
CA ARG A 12 13.77 0.93 -0.95
C ARG A 12 12.95 0.13 0.07
N GLN A 13 12.51 -1.09 -0.27
CA GLN A 13 11.68 -1.96 0.59
C GLN A 13 10.38 -1.27 1.04
N LEU A 14 9.84 -0.38 0.22
CA LEU A 14 8.56 0.27 0.46
C LEU A 14 7.43 -0.69 0.11
N LEU A 15 6.40 -0.69 0.95
CA LEU A 15 5.14 -1.35 0.65
C LEU A 15 4.33 -0.47 -0.30
N LEU A 16 3.91 -1.03 -1.43
CA LEU A 16 2.96 -0.37 -2.33
C LEU A 16 1.56 -0.83 -1.97
N LEU A 17 0.68 0.14 -1.71
CA LEU A 17 -0.73 -0.11 -1.45
C LEU A 17 -1.55 0.27 -2.67
N ALA A 18 -2.43 -0.63 -3.09
CA ALA A 18 -3.48 -0.32 -4.05
C ALA A 18 -4.73 0.15 -3.29
N ASN A 19 -5.29 1.29 -3.65
CA ASN A 19 -6.59 1.74 -3.15
C ASN A 19 -7.55 2.00 -4.32
N SER A 20 -8.84 1.91 -4.06
CA SER A 20 -9.88 2.27 -5.02
C SER A 20 -10.20 3.76 -5.07
N ASP A 21 -9.64 4.55 -4.15
CA ASP A 21 -10.04 5.93 -3.88
C ASP A 21 -11.58 6.08 -3.85
N ALA A 22 -12.22 5.15 -3.15
CA ALA A 22 -13.67 4.99 -3.17
C ALA A 22 -14.39 6.22 -2.61
N HIS A 23 -15.22 6.84 -3.45
CA HIS A 23 -16.16 7.89 -3.06
C HIS A 23 -17.59 7.34 -2.84
N THR A 24 -17.82 6.07 -3.22
CA THR A 24 -19.08 5.36 -3.03
C THR A 24 -18.83 3.96 -2.47
N LEU A 25 -19.84 3.38 -1.81
CA LEU A 25 -19.73 2.01 -1.25
C LEU A 25 -19.56 0.95 -2.33
N ASN A 26 -20.06 1.18 -3.54
CA ASN A 26 -19.90 0.24 -4.66
C ASN A 26 -18.44 0.13 -5.11
N ASP A 27 -17.61 1.13 -4.82
CA ASP A 27 -16.18 1.13 -5.13
C ASP A 27 -15.33 0.54 -3.99
N LEU A 28 -15.94 0.24 -2.84
CA LEU A 28 -15.25 -0.35 -1.71
C LEU A 28 -14.86 -1.80 -2.03
N GLY A 29 -13.59 -2.15 -1.79
CA GLY A 29 -13.09 -3.51 -2.02
C GLY A 29 -12.72 -3.83 -3.47
N ARG A 30 -12.92 -2.90 -4.43
CA ARG A 30 -12.45 -3.05 -5.82
C ARG A 30 -10.93 -3.27 -5.91
N TYR A 31 -10.19 -2.70 -4.96
CA TYR A 31 -8.78 -2.99 -4.71
C TYR A 31 -8.61 -3.39 -3.26
N PHE A 32 -7.71 -4.35 -3.03
CA PHE A 32 -7.34 -4.81 -1.70
C PHE A 32 -5.85 -5.15 -1.67
N ASN A 33 -5.29 -5.21 -0.46
CA ASN A 33 -3.89 -5.54 -0.22
C ASN A 33 -3.85 -6.76 0.69
N GLU A 34 -3.08 -7.77 0.30
CA GLU A 34 -2.88 -8.97 1.11
C GLU A 34 -1.82 -8.72 2.17
N ILE A 35 -2.25 -8.20 3.32
CA ILE A 35 -1.40 -7.90 4.46
C ILE A 35 -2.21 -8.01 5.76
N SER A 36 -1.60 -8.54 6.82
CA SER A 36 -2.24 -8.54 8.13
C SER A 36 -2.21 -7.15 8.76
N LEU A 37 -3.16 -6.88 9.66
CA LEU A 37 -3.18 -5.60 10.38
C LEU A 37 -1.93 -5.42 11.25
N GLU A 38 -1.42 -6.51 11.82
CA GLU A 38 -0.22 -6.52 12.65
C GLU A 38 1.02 -6.09 11.85
N GLU A 39 1.22 -6.69 10.67
CA GLU A 39 2.34 -6.37 9.77
C GLU A 39 2.24 -4.91 9.28
N LEU A 40 1.04 -4.47 8.89
CA LEU A 40 0.81 -3.08 8.47
C LEU A 40 1.15 -2.09 9.60
N CYS A 41 0.64 -2.34 10.81
CA CYS A 41 0.94 -1.51 11.98
C CYS A 41 2.44 -1.49 12.30
N GLN A 42 3.11 -2.64 12.22
CA GLN A 42 4.54 -2.76 12.46
C GLN A 42 5.34 -1.90 11.47
N ARG A 43 5.03 -1.96 10.17
CA ARG A 43 5.72 -1.16 9.14
C ARG A 43 5.55 0.34 9.34
N VAL A 44 4.34 0.80 9.69
CA VAL A 44 4.10 2.21 9.99
C VAL A 44 4.97 2.65 11.17
N ARG A 45 5.03 1.88 12.25
CA ARG A 45 5.86 2.20 13.42
C ARG A 45 7.35 2.27 13.10
N GLN A 46 7.83 1.45 12.17
CA GLN A 46 9.24 1.45 11.76
C GLN A 46 9.61 2.64 10.85
N GLY A 47 8.65 3.17 10.09
CA GLY A 47 8.85 4.29 9.16
C GLY A 47 8.74 5.71 9.76
N VAL A 48 8.28 5.86 11.00
CA VAL A 48 8.11 7.16 11.69
C VAL A 48 9.38 7.56 12.47
N ARG A 49 10.56 7.44 11.85
CA ARG A 49 11.83 7.89 12.43
C ARG A 49 12.45 9.03 11.64
#